data_AF-A0A2S5B7K2-F1
#
_entry.id   AF-A0A2S5B7K2-F1
#
_cell.length_a   1.000
_cell.length_b   1.000
_cell.length_c   1.000
_cell.angle_alpha   90.00
_cell.angle_beta   90.00
_cell.angle_gamma   90.00
#
_symmetry.space_group_name_H-M   'P 1'
#
loop_
_entity.id
_entity.type
_entity.pdbx_description
1 polymer ?
#
loop_
_entity_poly.entity_id
_entity_poly.type
_entity_poly.pdbx_seq_one_letter_code
_entity_poly.pdbx_strand_id
1 'polypeptide(L)'
;MPGRQATSRSSERRSGIGTDNTSIPVGSSMLPACDSTSRLTPTIRRCSLESRLSSRLRRKFALFTSVLTHTILYHGAEFLQQAKSRDNRDDDVHMRLIRNYKQVPDWWYGAFLVVALATSVGTIAISKADMPIWSLLLIVAYTAIVFTPIAIIYATLSYTISFNMIVELAAGYIMPGRPLANMLFKLYALGIPYSGTYFLEGMKLAHYQKLPPKIVFGVQLFSTLLAALVQVATKRWLVATIPDLCATDQPAGLSCPNVHGYTAASTIWGLIGPAHLFGTGKMYHSVLYWMIPGAVLPCATWYLRRRYTTSWLASLNVPAALIGSIYIPPLTGINYSSAFVVGFIFQYFLRRRRPEWWSKYNYLLSGGLDAGTSICGVVIFLTLLLPKNGQLTLDWWGNTVYMKTADWLGTPFKTPPPEGFGPTTWS
;
A
#
# COMPACT_ATOMS: atom_id res chain seq x y z
N MET A 1 69.59 -15.20 -16.80
CA MET A 1 70.46 -14.18 -16.21
C MET A 1 70.43 -12.94 -17.09
N PRO A 2 70.41 -11.73 -16.52
CA PRO A 2 69.93 -11.34 -15.19
C PRO A 2 68.72 -10.38 -15.34
N GLY A 3 67.85 -10.16 -14.37
CA GLY A 3 68.04 -10.27 -12.93
C GLY A 3 68.11 -8.86 -12.32
N ARG A 4 67.05 -8.45 -11.63
CA ARG A 4 67.14 -7.70 -10.37
C ARG A 4 65.88 -7.91 -9.52
N GLN A 5 65.98 -8.89 -8.61
CA GLN A 5 65.47 -8.83 -7.23
C GLN A 5 66.21 -7.67 -6.52
N ALA A 6 65.85 -7.08 -5.38
CA ALA A 6 65.00 -7.33 -4.21
C ALA A 6 64.72 -5.91 -3.61
N THR A 7 63.81 -5.62 -2.66
CA THR A 7 63.67 -6.14 -1.30
C THR A 7 62.37 -5.62 -0.64
N SER A 8 61.94 -6.35 0.39
CA SER A 8 60.80 -6.18 1.29
C SER A 8 60.83 -4.96 2.23
N ARG A 9 59.66 -4.38 2.56
CA ARG A 9 58.97 -4.36 3.90
C ARG A 9 58.03 -3.14 4.07
N SER A 10 56.78 -3.44 4.42
CA SER A 10 55.84 -2.72 5.31
C SER A 10 56.01 -1.21 5.60
N SER A 11 55.01 -0.39 5.25
CA SER A 11 54.04 0.22 6.20
C SER A 11 53.10 1.25 5.53
N GLU A 12 51.88 1.33 6.08
CA GLU A 12 50.96 2.48 6.12
C GLU A 12 50.11 2.94 4.92
N ARG A 13 48.83 2.57 5.05
CA ARG A 13 47.59 3.28 4.69
C ARG A 13 47.69 4.83 4.67
N ARG A 14 47.09 5.43 3.63
CA ARG A 14 46.12 6.57 3.69
C ARG A 14 45.44 6.70 2.31
N SER A 15 44.21 6.20 2.16
CA SER A 15 42.97 6.99 2.11
C SER A 15 42.84 7.92 0.88
N GLY A 16 42.31 7.38 -0.22
CA GLY A 16 41.65 8.14 -1.28
C GLY A 16 40.18 7.75 -1.31
N ILE A 17 39.32 8.70 -0.95
CA ILE A 17 37.86 8.57 -0.83
C ILE A 17 37.26 8.69 -2.23
N GLY A 18 36.76 7.57 -2.77
CA GLY A 18 35.88 7.54 -3.95
C GLY A 18 34.43 7.58 -3.50
N THR A 19 33.73 8.63 -3.89
CA THR A 19 32.32 8.90 -3.60
C THR A 19 31.42 8.20 -4.61
N ASP A 20 30.93 7.00 -4.28
CA ASP A 20 29.77 6.39 -4.90
C ASP A 20 28.63 6.42 -3.87
N ASN A 21 27.63 7.27 -4.07
CA ASN A 21 26.40 7.31 -3.26
C ASN A 21 25.28 8.02 -4.03
N THR A 22 24.59 7.27 -4.89
CA THR A 22 23.31 7.64 -5.50
C THR A 22 22.31 6.50 -5.34
N SER A 23 21.93 6.21 -4.10
CA SER A 23 20.79 5.34 -3.78
C SER A 23 19.83 6.07 -2.84
N ILE A 24 18.77 6.66 -3.40
CA ILE A 24 17.64 7.21 -2.66
C ILE A 24 16.78 6.00 -2.20
N PRO A 25 16.59 5.75 -0.88
CA PRO A 25 15.72 4.68 -0.41
C PRO A 25 14.28 5.20 -0.41
N VAL A 26 13.63 5.18 -1.56
CA VAL A 26 12.17 5.37 -1.65
C VAL A 26 11.48 4.01 -1.55
N GLY A 27 10.67 3.88 -0.51
CA GLY A 27 9.43 3.09 -0.46
C GLY A 27 9.45 1.71 -1.12
N SER A 28 9.65 0.66 -0.32
CA SER A 28 9.11 -0.65 -0.68
C SER A 28 8.72 -1.49 0.53
N SER A 29 7.65 -2.24 0.28
CA SER A 29 6.92 -3.12 1.16
C SER A 29 7.78 -4.22 1.79
N MET A 30 7.54 -4.42 3.09
CA MET A 30 7.97 -5.54 3.94
C MET A 30 9.45 -5.69 4.30
N LEU A 31 10.41 -5.13 3.56
CA LEU A 31 11.82 -5.12 3.97
C LEU A 31 12.52 -3.83 3.51
N PRO A 32 13.17 -3.04 4.39
CA PRO A 32 14.19 -2.11 3.95
C PRO A 32 15.32 -2.90 3.27
N ALA A 33 15.76 -2.42 2.10
CA ALA A 33 16.90 -2.95 1.38
C ALA A 33 18.12 -3.02 2.31
N CYS A 34 18.72 -4.21 2.42
CA CYS A 34 20.02 -4.37 3.05
C CYS A 34 21.09 -3.79 2.11
N ASP A 35 21.43 -2.51 2.27
CA ASP A 35 22.50 -1.88 1.51
C ASP A 35 23.87 -2.42 1.96
N SER A 36 24.63 -3.03 1.04
CA SER A 36 25.87 -3.78 1.30
C SER A 36 27.11 -2.92 1.54
N THR A 37 26.97 -1.59 1.59
CA THR A 37 28.10 -0.64 1.55
C THR A 37 28.49 -0.04 2.89
N SER A 38 27.68 -0.16 3.95
CA SER A 38 28.05 0.33 5.29
C SER A 38 28.72 -0.75 6.15
N ARG A 39 29.94 -0.47 6.62
CA ARG A 39 30.78 -1.30 7.52
C ARG A 39 30.21 -1.40 8.95
N LEU A 40 28.91 -1.66 9.10
CA LEU A 40 28.27 -1.95 10.37
C LEU A 40 28.01 -3.45 10.46
N THR A 41 28.36 -4.04 11.60
CA THR A 41 28.30 -5.49 11.85
C THR A 41 26.89 -6.05 11.58
N PRO A 42 26.78 -7.25 11.00
CA PRO A 42 25.52 -7.82 10.48
C PRO A 42 24.43 -8.00 11.56
N THR A 43 24.84 -8.05 12.82
CA THR A 43 24.01 -8.31 13.99
C THR A 43 23.14 -7.11 14.40
N ILE A 44 23.62 -5.88 14.21
CA ILE A 44 22.91 -4.64 14.58
C ILE A 44 21.67 -4.42 13.69
N ARG A 45 21.79 -4.80 12.41
CA ARG A 45 20.73 -4.62 11.41
C ARG A 45 19.49 -5.47 11.70
N ARG A 46 19.63 -6.63 12.36
CA ARG A 46 18.51 -7.58 12.57
C ARG A 46 17.46 -7.13 13.59
N CYS A 47 17.82 -6.40 14.65
CA CYS A 47 16.90 -6.19 15.78
C CYS A 47 16.02 -4.94 15.71
N SER A 48 16.51 -3.86 15.09
CA SER A 48 15.64 -2.74 14.75
C SER A 48 14.58 -3.15 13.71
N LEU A 49 14.87 -4.21 12.95
CA LEU A 49 13.98 -4.80 11.95
C LEU A 49 12.88 -5.62 12.61
N GLU A 50 13.21 -6.56 13.52
CA GLU A 50 12.23 -7.46 14.16
C GLU A 50 11.20 -6.72 15.00
N SER A 51 11.61 -5.74 15.82
CA SER A 51 10.70 -4.95 16.67
C SER A 51 9.74 -4.07 15.85
N ARG A 52 10.25 -3.41 14.80
CA ARG A 52 9.45 -2.58 13.89
C ARG A 52 8.52 -3.44 13.04
N LEU A 53 9.03 -4.54 12.48
CA LEU A 53 8.26 -5.51 11.70
C LEU A 53 7.12 -6.10 12.55
N SER A 54 7.43 -6.62 13.74
CA SER A 54 6.43 -7.15 14.68
C SER A 54 5.36 -6.11 15.03
N SER A 55 5.75 -4.85 15.32
CA SER A 55 4.76 -3.80 15.61
C SER A 55 3.82 -3.49 14.43
N ARG A 56 4.36 -3.52 13.20
CA ARG A 56 3.59 -3.25 11.99
C ARG A 56 2.67 -4.41 11.64
N LEU A 57 3.14 -5.65 11.80
CA LEU A 57 2.34 -6.85 11.62
C LEU A 57 1.14 -6.82 12.58
N ARG A 58 1.37 -6.55 13.88
CA ARG A 58 0.30 -6.44 14.90
C ARG A 58 -0.81 -5.47 14.50
N ARG A 59 -0.44 -4.26 14.05
CA ARG A 59 -1.41 -3.24 13.59
C ARG A 59 -2.21 -3.68 12.37
N LYS A 60 -1.58 -4.35 11.41
CA LYS A 60 -2.25 -4.85 10.20
C LYS A 60 -3.27 -5.95 10.51
N PHE A 61 -2.94 -6.89 11.42
CA PHE A 61 -3.89 -7.90 11.89
C PHE A 61 -5.06 -7.27 12.66
N ALA A 62 -4.78 -6.32 13.54
CA ALA A 62 -5.82 -5.60 14.28
C ALA A 62 -6.75 -4.79 13.36
N LEU A 63 -6.22 -4.16 12.30
CA LEU A 63 -7.05 -3.38 11.37
C LEU A 63 -8.06 -4.25 10.63
N PHE A 64 -7.68 -5.47 10.22
CA PHE A 64 -8.56 -6.35 9.45
C PHE A 64 -9.86 -6.64 10.21
N THR A 65 -9.78 -7.14 11.43
CA THR A 65 -10.97 -7.39 12.25
C THR A 65 -11.65 -6.12 12.68
N SER A 66 -10.90 -5.04 12.92
CA SER A 66 -11.47 -3.74 13.30
C SER A 66 -12.40 -3.19 12.23
N VAL A 67 -12.02 -3.28 10.96
CA VAL A 67 -12.87 -2.84 9.84
C VAL A 67 -14.14 -3.69 9.76
N LEU A 68 -14.01 -5.02 9.85
CA LEU A 68 -15.18 -5.90 9.78
C LEU A 68 -16.15 -5.66 10.93
N THR A 69 -15.68 -5.60 12.18
CA THR A 69 -16.55 -5.38 13.34
C THR A 69 -17.14 -3.97 13.35
N HIS A 70 -16.35 -2.95 13.00
CA HIS A 70 -16.85 -1.58 12.89
C HIS A 70 -17.98 -1.48 11.83
N THR A 71 -17.79 -2.06 10.65
CA THR A 71 -18.82 -2.04 9.61
C THR A 71 -20.10 -2.77 10.04
N ILE A 72 -19.97 -3.96 10.62
CA ILE A 72 -21.13 -4.75 11.07
C ILE A 72 -21.91 -4.00 12.17
N LEU A 73 -21.22 -3.41 13.14
CA LEU A 73 -21.87 -2.76 14.29
C LEU A 73 -22.46 -1.37 13.97
N TYR A 74 -21.75 -0.56 13.19
CA TYR A 74 -22.15 0.82 12.91
C TYR A 74 -23.11 0.91 11.72
N HIS A 75 -22.88 0.12 10.68
CA HIS A 75 -23.60 0.23 9.41
C HIS A 75 -24.41 -1.03 9.05
N GLY A 76 -24.27 -2.13 9.79
CA GLY A 76 -24.96 -3.38 9.47
C GLY A 76 -26.49 -3.27 9.51
N ALA A 77 -27.05 -2.57 10.50
CA ALA A 77 -28.49 -2.37 10.60
C ALA A 77 -29.03 -1.50 9.45
N GLU A 78 -28.32 -0.42 9.11
CA GLU A 78 -28.66 0.42 7.96
C GLU A 78 -28.61 -0.40 6.68
N PHE A 79 -27.54 -1.17 6.45
CA PHE A 79 -27.37 -2.03 5.27
C PHE A 79 -28.49 -3.06 5.13
N LEU A 80 -28.85 -3.76 6.20
CA LEU A 80 -29.97 -4.71 6.23
C LEU A 80 -31.30 -4.03 5.91
N GLN A 81 -31.52 -2.83 6.44
CA GLN A 81 -32.69 -2.03 6.08
C GLN A 81 -32.66 -1.67 4.60
N GLN A 82 -31.53 -1.20 4.04
CA GLN A 82 -31.43 -0.85 2.61
C GLN A 82 -31.64 -2.06 1.69
N ALA A 83 -31.15 -3.23 2.10
CA ALA A 83 -31.35 -4.47 1.36
C ALA A 83 -32.82 -4.89 1.34
N LYS A 84 -33.58 -4.58 2.40
CA LYS A 84 -35.00 -4.91 2.53
C LYS A 84 -35.94 -3.86 1.90
N SER A 85 -35.57 -2.58 1.93
CA SER A 85 -36.43 -1.45 1.49
C SER A 85 -36.12 -0.95 0.07
N ARG A 86 -35.67 -1.85 -0.81
CA ARG A 86 -35.16 -1.53 -2.15
C ARG A 86 -36.14 -0.74 -3.05
N ASP A 87 -37.43 -0.72 -2.71
CA ASP A 87 -38.52 -0.17 -3.54
C ASP A 87 -39.23 1.07 -2.98
N ASN A 88 -38.98 1.49 -1.73
CA ASN A 88 -39.81 2.52 -1.07
C ASN A 88 -38.96 3.52 -0.27
N ARG A 89 -38.14 4.31 -0.97
CA ARG A 89 -37.29 5.35 -0.39
C ARG A 89 -37.70 6.73 -0.87
N ASP A 90 -37.52 7.71 0.02
CA ASP A 90 -37.54 9.13 -0.36
C ASP A 90 -36.36 9.40 -1.28
N ASP A 91 -36.66 9.56 -2.57
CA ASP A 91 -35.66 9.89 -3.59
C ASP A 91 -35.04 11.26 -3.28
N ASP A 92 -33.72 11.28 -3.06
CA ASP A 92 -32.92 12.51 -3.08
C ASP A 92 -33.10 13.23 -4.42
N VAL A 93 -32.92 14.55 -4.44
CA VAL A 93 -32.98 15.41 -5.65
C VAL A 93 -32.13 14.82 -6.77
N HIS A 94 -30.96 14.29 -6.43
CA HIS A 94 -30.09 13.67 -7.41
C HIS A 94 -30.68 12.41 -8.05
N MET A 95 -31.38 11.58 -7.27
CA MET A 95 -32.03 10.36 -7.74
C MET A 95 -33.25 10.68 -8.61
N ARG A 96 -34.05 11.68 -8.22
CA ARG A 96 -35.20 12.17 -9.01
C ARG A 96 -34.76 12.61 -10.41
N LEU A 97 -33.69 13.39 -10.50
CA LEU A 97 -33.16 13.88 -11.79
C LEU A 97 -32.59 12.75 -12.67
N ILE A 98 -32.08 11.67 -12.07
CA ILE A 98 -31.49 10.54 -12.81
C ILE A 98 -32.51 9.49 -13.23
N ARG A 99 -33.70 9.48 -12.62
CA ARG A 99 -34.79 8.55 -12.95
C ARG A 99 -35.20 8.59 -14.42
N ASN A 100 -34.95 9.71 -15.11
CA ASN A 100 -35.19 9.87 -16.55
C ASN A 100 -34.26 9.00 -17.42
N TYR A 101 -33.12 8.56 -16.88
CA TYR A 101 -32.17 7.70 -17.59
C TYR A 101 -32.44 6.22 -17.30
N LYS A 102 -32.36 5.40 -18.35
CA LYS A 102 -32.43 3.93 -18.21
C LYS A 102 -31.23 3.43 -17.41
N GLN A 103 -31.51 2.73 -16.30
CA GLN A 103 -30.48 2.06 -15.50
C GLN A 103 -29.75 0.99 -16.34
N VAL A 104 -28.53 0.67 -15.91
CA VAL A 104 -27.75 -0.43 -16.51
C VAL A 104 -28.42 -1.75 -16.15
N PRO A 105 -28.76 -2.62 -17.11
CA PRO A 105 -29.33 -3.92 -16.81
C PRO A 105 -28.36 -4.79 -16.00
N ASP A 106 -28.87 -5.52 -15.02
CA ASP A 106 -28.04 -6.39 -14.17
C ASP A 106 -27.27 -7.46 -14.97
N TRP A 107 -27.80 -7.90 -16.12
CA TRP A 107 -27.12 -8.86 -16.97
C TRP A 107 -25.83 -8.34 -17.60
N TRP A 108 -25.63 -7.02 -17.74
CA TRP A 108 -24.36 -6.45 -18.21
C TRP A 108 -23.23 -6.76 -17.21
N TYR A 109 -23.52 -6.60 -15.92
CA TYR A 109 -22.58 -6.95 -14.85
C TYR A 109 -22.34 -8.45 -14.79
N GLY A 110 -23.39 -9.27 -14.96
CA GLY A 110 -23.28 -10.73 -15.03
C GLY A 110 -22.42 -11.21 -16.20
N ALA A 111 -22.65 -10.69 -17.41
CA ALA A 111 -21.87 -11.02 -18.59
C ALA A 111 -20.40 -10.60 -18.42
N PHE A 112 -20.15 -9.41 -17.87
CA PHE A 112 -18.79 -8.95 -17.59
C PHE A 112 -18.08 -9.85 -16.57
N LEU A 113 -18.77 -10.27 -15.51
CA LEU A 113 -18.24 -11.20 -14.51
C LEU A 113 -17.84 -12.54 -15.15
N VAL A 114 -18.68 -13.10 -16.03
CA VAL A 114 -18.39 -14.36 -16.73
C VAL A 114 -17.15 -14.21 -17.62
N VAL A 115 -17.07 -13.14 -18.41
CA VAL A 115 -15.89 -12.87 -19.27
C VAL A 115 -14.63 -12.67 -18.44
N ALA A 116 -14.70 -11.93 -17.33
CA ALA A 116 -13.58 -11.68 -16.44
C ALA A 116 -13.10 -12.97 -15.74
N LEU A 117 -14.03 -13.82 -15.30
CA LEU A 117 -13.70 -15.13 -14.72
C LEU A 117 -13.07 -16.04 -15.76
N ALA A 118 -13.62 -16.14 -16.97
CA ALA A 118 -13.05 -16.94 -18.06
C ALA A 118 -11.63 -16.49 -18.41
N THR A 119 -11.40 -15.18 -18.51
CA THR A 119 -10.07 -14.60 -18.77
C THR A 119 -9.10 -14.88 -17.62
N SER A 120 -9.58 -14.84 -16.37
CA SER A 120 -8.75 -15.15 -15.19
C SER A 120 -8.37 -16.63 -15.12
N VAL A 121 -9.30 -17.53 -15.45
CA VAL A 121 -9.03 -18.98 -15.58
C VAL A 121 -8.00 -19.21 -16.69
N GLY A 122 -8.17 -18.57 -17.85
CA GLY A 122 -7.21 -18.66 -18.95
C GLY A 122 -5.82 -18.15 -18.56
N THR A 123 -5.76 -17.04 -17.83
CA THR A 123 -4.49 -16.49 -17.32
C THR A 123 -3.79 -17.46 -16.38
N ILE A 124 -4.53 -18.08 -15.45
CA ILE A 124 -3.98 -19.06 -14.52
C ILE A 124 -3.49 -20.31 -15.27
N ALA A 125 -4.27 -20.82 -16.22
CA ALA A 125 -3.93 -22.01 -17.01
C ALA A 125 -2.68 -21.81 -17.88
N ILE A 126 -2.49 -20.61 -18.42
CA ILE A 126 -1.31 -20.25 -19.23
C ILE A 126 -0.11 -19.92 -18.34
N SER A 127 -0.34 -19.37 -17.15
CA SER A 127 0.73 -19.03 -16.22
C SER A 127 1.37 -20.29 -15.63
N LYS A 128 2.71 -20.37 -15.66
CA LYS A 128 3.50 -21.41 -14.97
C LYS A 128 3.56 -21.19 -13.44
N ALA A 129 2.50 -20.65 -12.85
CA ALA A 129 2.50 -20.19 -11.47
C ALA A 129 2.00 -21.24 -10.47
N ASP A 130 1.59 -22.43 -10.93
CA ASP A 130 1.08 -23.55 -10.12
C ASP A 130 -0.06 -23.16 -9.14
N MET A 131 -0.86 -22.16 -9.52
CA MET A 131 -2.07 -21.75 -8.79
C MET A 131 -3.24 -22.62 -9.22
N PRO A 132 -3.92 -23.32 -8.30
CA PRO A 132 -5.03 -24.18 -8.64
C PRO A 132 -6.28 -23.35 -8.93
N ILE A 133 -7.06 -23.72 -9.96
CA ILE A 133 -8.17 -22.90 -10.47
C ILE A 133 -9.26 -22.65 -9.40
N TRP A 134 -9.51 -23.61 -8.51
CA TRP A 134 -10.50 -23.46 -7.43
C TRP A 134 -10.19 -22.31 -6.46
N SER A 135 -8.93 -21.87 -6.38
CA SER A 135 -8.56 -20.70 -5.57
C SER A 135 -9.21 -19.40 -6.06
N LEU A 136 -9.62 -19.30 -7.33
CA LEU A 136 -10.42 -18.19 -7.82
C LEU A 136 -11.79 -18.09 -7.12
N LEU A 137 -12.43 -19.23 -6.82
CA LEU A 137 -13.71 -19.23 -6.10
C LEU A 137 -13.53 -18.70 -4.68
N LEU A 138 -12.42 -19.05 -4.02
CA LEU A 138 -12.06 -18.48 -2.71
C LEU A 138 -11.86 -16.96 -2.79
N ILE A 139 -11.23 -16.47 -3.86
CA ILE A 139 -11.03 -15.03 -4.07
C ILE A 139 -12.36 -14.30 -4.29
N VAL A 140 -13.28 -14.88 -5.06
CA VAL A 140 -14.63 -14.32 -5.27
C VAL A 140 -15.38 -14.29 -3.94
N ALA A 141 -15.34 -15.37 -3.16
CA ALA A 141 -15.98 -15.43 -1.83
C ALA A 141 -15.38 -14.40 -0.86
N TYR A 142 -14.05 -14.31 -0.80
CA TYR A 142 -13.34 -13.31 -0.01
C TYR A 142 -13.76 -11.88 -0.41
N THR A 143 -13.80 -11.60 -1.71
CA THR A 143 -14.19 -10.28 -2.22
C THR A 143 -15.63 -9.96 -1.85
N ALA A 144 -16.56 -10.90 -1.99
CA ALA A 144 -17.96 -10.68 -1.64
C ALA A 144 -18.16 -10.29 -0.16
N ILE A 145 -17.34 -10.83 0.75
CA ILE A 145 -17.40 -10.52 2.19
C ILE A 145 -16.73 -9.17 2.49
N VAL A 146 -15.58 -8.91 1.88
CA VAL A 146 -14.68 -7.84 2.31
C VAL A 146 -14.86 -6.54 1.51
N PHE A 147 -15.43 -6.63 0.31
CA PHE A 147 -15.67 -5.46 -0.55
C PHE A 147 -16.56 -4.41 0.11
N THR A 148 -17.70 -4.80 0.67
CA THR A 148 -18.65 -3.87 1.29
C THR A 148 -18.04 -3.10 2.47
N PRO A 149 -17.35 -3.75 3.43
CA PRO A 149 -16.60 -3.05 4.47
C PRO A 149 -15.54 -2.08 3.93
N ILE A 150 -14.75 -2.49 2.93
CA ILE A 150 -13.75 -1.60 2.31
C ILE A 150 -14.43 -0.38 1.70
N ALA A 151 -15.50 -0.57 0.93
CA ALA A 151 -16.20 0.51 0.24
C ALA A 151 -16.85 1.51 1.21
N ILE A 152 -17.40 1.05 2.34
CA ILE A 152 -17.98 1.92 3.37
C ILE A 152 -16.90 2.75 4.07
N ILE A 153 -15.78 2.12 4.42
CA ILE A 153 -14.65 2.86 5.02
C ILE A 153 -14.08 3.85 4.00
N TYR A 154 -13.94 3.46 2.75
CA TYR A 154 -13.50 4.37 1.69
C TYR A 154 -14.45 5.57 1.55
N ALA A 155 -15.76 5.33 1.56
CA ALA A 155 -16.76 6.39 1.44
C ALA A 155 -16.78 7.36 2.64
N THR A 156 -16.31 6.93 3.82
CA THR A 156 -16.33 7.75 5.04
C THR A 156 -15.00 8.43 5.34
N LEU A 157 -13.88 7.74 5.09
CA LEU A 157 -12.53 8.24 5.38
C LEU A 157 -11.79 8.74 4.13
N SER A 158 -12.34 8.51 2.94
CA SER A 158 -11.66 8.75 1.66
C SER A 158 -10.30 8.06 1.57
N TYR A 159 -10.19 6.89 2.20
CA TYR A 159 -8.94 6.15 2.33
C TYR A 159 -9.11 4.68 1.96
N THR A 160 -8.31 4.18 1.03
CA THR A 160 -8.38 2.79 0.55
C THR A 160 -7.55 1.86 1.45
N ILE A 161 -8.21 0.96 2.16
CA ILE A 161 -7.53 -0.01 3.03
C ILE A 161 -6.98 -1.18 2.20
N SER A 162 -5.76 -1.61 2.53
CA SER A 162 -5.15 -2.82 1.98
C SER A 162 -5.08 -3.96 2.99
N PHE A 163 -5.80 -5.05 2.71
CA PHE A 163 -5.71 -6.30 3.50
C PHE A 163 -4.68 -7.28 2.96
N ASN A 164 -3.61 -6.75 2.35
CA ASN A 164 -2.57 -7.53 1.69
C ASN A 164 -2.05 -8.69 2.55
N MET A 165 -1.76 -8.43 3.82
CA MET A 165 -1.12 -9.42 4.68
C MET A 165 -2.02 -10.60 5.04
N ILE A 166 -3.33 -10.40 5.19
CA ILE A 166 -4.28 -11.49 5.49
C ILE A 166 -4.45 -12.39 4.27
N VAL A 167 -4.52 -11.77 3.09
CA VAL A 167 -4.60 -12.47 1.81
C VAL A 167 -3.34 -13.30 1.56
N GLU A 168 -2.15 -12.72 1.75
CA GLU A 168 -0.87 -13.43 1.63
C GLU A 168 -0.73 -14.55 2.68
N LEU A 169 -1.18 -14.31 3.92
CA LEU A 169 -1.21 -15.33 4.97
C LEU A 169 -2.13 -16.50 4.58
N ALA A 170 -3.35 -16.22 4.14
CA ALA A 170 -4.31 -17.24 3.75
C ALA A 170 -3.79 -18.06 2.56
N ALA A 171 -3.28 -17.38 1.51
CA ALA A 171 -2.70 -18.03 0.35
C ALA A 171 -1.48 -18.90 0.70
N GLY A 172 -0.61 -18.43 1.61
CA GLY A 172 0.54 -19.20 2.08
C GLY A 172 0.17 -20.47 2.86
N TYR A 173 -0.98 -20.49 3.56
CA TYR A 173 -1.51 -21.70 4.20
C TYR A 173 -2.20 -22.64 3.20
N ILE A 174 -2.88 -22.10 2.20
CA ILE A 174 -3.59 -22.90 1.19
C ILE A 174 -2.60 -23.52 0.18
N MET A 175 -1.54 -22.79 -0.18
CA MET A 175 -0.56 -23.17 -1.20
C MET A 175 0.87 -22.97 -0.67
N PRO A 176 1.32 -23.81 0.28
CA PRO A 176 2.66 -23.68 0.85
C PRO A 176 3.75 -23.97 -0.20
N GLY A 177 4.84 -23.21 -0.15
CA GLY A 177 6.02 -23.40 -0.99
C GLY A 177 5.91 -22.86 -2.41
N ARG A 178 4.79 -22.21 -2.78
CA ARG A 178 4.54 -21.70 -4.15
C ARG A 178 4.49 -20.17 -4.17
N PRO A 179 5.62 -19.46 -4.32
CA PRO A 179 5.66 -17.99 -4.27
C PRO A 179 4.93 -17.32 -5.44
N LEU A 180 4.98 -17.90 -6.65
CA LEU A 180 4.28 -17.36 -7.82
C LEU A 180 2.76 -17.48 -7.68
N ALA A 181 2.26 -18.60 -7.16
CA ALA A 181 0.85 -18.79 -6.86
C ALA A 181 0.35 -17.78 -5.82
N ASN A 182 1.13 -17.58 -4.75
CA ASN A 182 0.83 -16.58 -3.72
C ASN A 182 0.76 -15.16 -4.29
N MET A 183 1.68 -14.81 -5.19
CA MET A 183 1.69 -13.50 -5.85
C MET A 183 0.42 -13.28 -6.71
N LEU A 184 0.02 -14.27 -7.50
CA LEU A 184 -1.21 -14.21 -8.30
C LEU A 184 -2.46 -14.15 -7.43
N PHE A 185 -2.54 -14.96 -6.38
CA PHE A 185 -3.67 -14.95 -5.45
C PHE A 185 -3.86 -13.56 -4.84
N LYS A 186 -2.77 -12.96 -4.36
CA LYS A 186 -2.75 -11.59 -3.85
C LYS A 186 -3.22 -10.57 -4.88
N LEU A 187 -2.71 -10.65 -6.11
CA LEU A 187 -3.07 -9.74 -7.20
C LEU A 187 -4.59 -9.71 -7.42
N TYR A 188 -5.22 -10.88 -7.50
CA TYR A 188 -6.66 -10.97 -7.67
C TYR A 188 -7.43 -10.53 -6.41
N ALA A 189 -7.09 -11.06 -5.24
CA ALA A 189 -7.83 -10.79 -4.00
C ALA A 189 -7.75 -9.32 -3.54
N LEU A 190 -6.69 -8.59 -3.88
CA LEU A 190 -6.61 -7.15 -3.61
C LEU A 190 -7.08 -6.32 -4.80
N GLY A 191 -6.76 -6.72 -6.02
CA GLY A 191 -7.08 -5.95 -7.23
C GLY A 191 -8.59 -5.78 -7.43
N ILE A 192 -9.37 -6.85 -7.25
CA ILE A 192 -10.82 -6.81 -7.48
C ILE A 192 -11.52 -5.79 -6.57
N PRO A 193 -11.34 -5.81 -5.22
CA PRO A 193 -12.00 -4.80 -4.38
C PRO A 193 -11.51 -3.38 -4.64
N TYR A 194 -10.25 -3.18 -5.03
CA TYR A 194 -9.75 -1.85 -5.43
C TYR A 194 -10.41 -1.34 -6.70
N SER A 195 -10.40 -2.13 -7.77
CA SER A 195 -11.04 -1.77 -9.04
C SER A 195 -12.55 -1.55 -8.85
N GLY A 196 -13.20 -2.37 -8.03
CA GLY A 196 -14.62 -2.18 -7.68
C GLY A 196 -14.88 -0.85 -6.94
N THR A 197 -13.98 -0.44 -6.06
CA THR A 197 -14.11 0.81 -5.30
C THR A 197 -13.97 2.02 -6.23
N TYR A 198 -12.98 2.01 -7.13
CA TYR A 198 -12.81 3.07 -8.15
C TYR A 198 -13.97 3.11 -9.15
N PHE A 199 -14.51 1.96 -9.53
CA PHE A 199 -15.70 1.88 -10.37
C PHE A 199 -16.92 2.54 -9.69
N LEU A 200 -17.16 2.23 -8.41
CA LEU A 200 -18.23 2.85 -7.62
C LEU A 200 -18.05 4.35 -7.44
N GLU A 201 -16.81 4.79 -7.20
CA GLU A 201 -16.48 6.21 -7.11
C GLU A 201 -16.83 6.95 -8.41
N GLY A 202 -16.43 6.42 -9.57
CA GLY A 202 -16.75 7.02 -10.86
C GLY A 202 -18.25 7.01 -11.17
N MET A 203 -18.96 5.93 -10.82
CA MET A 203 -20.42 5.86 -10.98
C MET A 203 -21.14 6.88 -10.08
N LYS A 204 -20.64 7.09 -8.86
CA LYS A 204 -21.20 8.07 -7.92
C LYS A 204 -20.94 9.51 -8.38
N LEU A 205 -19.73 9.80 -8.87
CA LEU A 205 -19.42 11.11 -9.45
C LEU A 205 -20.31 11.40 -10.66
N ALA A 206 -20.48 10.43 -11.55
CA ALA A 206 -21.37 10.54 -12.69
C ALA A 206 -22.84 10.75 -12.28
N HIS A 207 -23.26 10.12 -11.18
CA HIS A 207 -24.58 10.33 -10.59
C HIS A 207 -24.77 11.78 -10.09
N TYR A 208 -23.73 12.40 -9.53
CA TYR A 208 -23.77 13.82 -9.16
C TYR A 208 -23.81 14.74 -10.38
N GLN A 209 -23.06 14.41 -11.44
CA GLN A 209 -22.99 15.17 -12.69
C GLN A 209 -24.17 14.94 -13.66
N LYS A 210 -25.12 14.06 -13.33
CA LYS A 210 -26.30 13.75 -14.17
C LYS A 210 -25.97 13.13 -15.51
N LEU A 211 -24.92 12.31 -15.54
CA LEU A 211 -24.57 11.54 -16.73
C LEU A 211 -25.42 10.26 -16.82
N PRO A 212 -25.83 9.84 -18.04
CA PRO A 212 -26.59 8.61 -18.25
C PRO A 212 -25.76 7.36 -17.85
N PRO A 213 -26.26 6.51 -16.93
CA PRO A 213 -25.47 5.40 -16.36
C PRO A 213 -24.90 4.41 -17.38
N LYS A 214 -25.63 4.13 -18.47
CA LYS A 214 -25.18 3.20 -19.53
C LYS A 214 -23.94 3.70 -20.27
N ILE A 215 -23.88 5.00 -20.55
CA ILE A 215 -22.73 5.60 -21.24
C ILE A 215 -21.53 5.58 -20.29
N VAL A 216 -21.74 5.93 -19.01
CA VAL A 216 -20.70 5.91 -17.99
C VAL A 216 -20.10 4.51 -17.85
N PHE A 217 -20.93 3.46 -17.80
CA PHE A 217 -20.47 2.07 -17.78
C PHE A 217 -19.58 1.74 -18.99
N GLY A 218 -20.03 2.10 -20.21
CA GLY A 218 -19.27 1.86 -21.44
C GLY A 218 -17.93 2.61 -21.47
N VAL A 219 -17.92 3.89 -21.05
CA VAL A 219 -16.70 4.72 -20.98
C VAL A 219 -15.72 4.15 -19.96
N GLN A 220 -16.19 3.73 -18.79
CA GLN A 220 -15.33 3.11 -17.77
C GLN A 220 -14.72 1.81 -18.25
N LEU A 221 -15.51 0.96 -18.93
CA LEU A 221 -15.02 -0.29 -19.51
C LEU A 221 -13.95 -0.02 -20.58
N PHE A 222 -14.24 0.87 -21.53
CA PHE A 222 -13.31 1.24 -22.59
C PHE A 222 -12.01 1.84 -22.03
N SER A 223 -12.12 2.77 -21.09
CA SER A 223 -10.97 3.42 -20.46
C SER A 223 -10.09 2.43 -19.71
N THR A 224 -10.71 1.46 -19.03
CA THR A 224 -9.98 0.41 -18.30
C THR A 224 -9.22 -0.50 -19.26
N LEU A 225 -9.85 -0.90 -20.37
CA LEU A 225 -9.20 -1.72 -21.41
C LEU A 225 -8.03 -0.97 -22.06
N LEU A 226 -8.24 0.29 -22.44
CA LEU A 226 -7.19 1.13 -23.01
C LEU A 226 -6.03 1.31 -22.03
N ALA A 227 -6.33 1.64 -20.77
CA ALA A 227 -5.31 1.78 -19.73
C ALA A 227 -4.53 0.49 -19.51
N ALA A 228 -5.19 -0.68 -19.50
CA ALA A 228 -4.53 -1.97 -19.36
C ALA A 228 -3.56 -2.24 -20.54
N LEU A 229 -4.01 -1.99 -21.78
CA LEU A 229 -3.17 -2.17 -22.98
C LEU A 229 -1.97 -1.23 -22.97
N VAL A 230 -2.18 0.05 -22.70
CA VAL A 230 -1.10 1.06 -22.64
C VAL A 230 -0.12 0.71 -21.53
N GLN A 231 -0.59 0.36 -20.34
CA GLN A 231 0.31 -0.01 -19.23
C GLN A 231 1.16 -1.24 -19.56
N VAL A 232 0.59 -2.27 -20.19
CA VAL A 232 1.35 -3.47 -20.60
C VAL A 232 2.34 -3.11 -21.70
N ALA A 233 1.92 -2.35 -22.71
CA ALA A 233 2.78 -1.92 -23.81
C ALA A 233 3.97 -1.10 -23.30
N THR A 234 3.74 -0.10 -22.45
CA THR A 234 4.80 0.71 -21.85
C THR A 234 5.75 -0.12 -21.00
N LYS A 235 5.25 -1.06 -20.18
CA LYS A 235 6.12 -1.95 -19.39
C LYS A 235 6.98 -2.85 -20.26
N ARG A 236 6.40 -3.44 -21.32
CA ARG A 236 7.13 -4.29 -22.26
C ARG A 236 8.18 -3.49 -23.03
N TRP A 237 7.83 -2.29 -23.47
CA TRP A 237 8.74 -1.38 -24.12
C TRP A 237 9.92 -1.00 -23.20
N LEU A 238 9.64 -0.62 -21.95
CA LEU A 238 10.68 -0.23 -20.99
C LEU A 238 11.70 -1.35 -20.75
N VAL A 239 11.22 -2.60 -20.57
CA VAL A 239 12.06 -3.78 -20.38
C VAL A 239 12.87 -4.13 -21.63
N ALA A 240 12.35 -3.88 -22.84
CA ALA A 240 13.04 -4.17 -24.09
C ALA A 240 14.07 -3.09 -24.47
N THR A 241 13.83 -1.84 -24.11
CA THR A 241 14.68 -0.70 -24.50
C THR A 241 15.82 -0.44 -23.51
N ILE A 242 15.60 -0.67 -22.21
CA ILE A 242 16.58 -0.34 -21.17
C ILE A 242 17.26 -1.63 -20.70
N PRO A 243 18.55 -1.85 -21.03
CA PRO A 243 19.31 -2.98 -20.51
C PRO A 243 19.50 -2.83 -18.99
N ASP A 244 19.46 -3.95 -18.25
CA ASP A 244 19.63 -3.98 -16.79
C ASP A 244 18.67 -3.06 -16.02
N LEU A 245 17.43 -2.96 -16.49
CA LEU A 245 16.36 -2.28 -15.78
C LEU A 245 16.22 -2.85 -14.36
N CYS A 246 16.10 -1.98 -13.36
CA CYS A 246 16.05 -2.30 -11.92
C CYS A 246 17.39 -2.64 -11.26
N ALA A 247 18.52 -2.68 -11.97
CA ALA A 247 19.83 -2.87 -11.36
C ALA A 247 20.22 -1.67 -10.47
N THR A 248 20.96 -1.93 -9.40
CA THR A 248 21.38 -0.89 -8.44
C THR A 248 22.37 0.10 -9.03
N ASP A 249 23.11 -0.31 -10.06
CA ASP A 249 24.15 0.41 -10.79
C ASP A 249 23.67 0.96 -12.14
N GLN A 250 22.35 0.91 -12.41
CA GLN A 250 21.77 1.43 -13.64
C GLN A 250 22.15 2.92 -13.82
N PRO A 251 22.86 3.33 -14.89
CA PRO A 251 23.32 4.71 -15.09
C PRO A 251 22.21 5.76 -15.08
N ALA A 252 20.99 5.38 -15.46
CA ALA A 252 19.82 6.26 -15.41
C ALA A 252 19.14 6.33 -14.02
N GLY A 253 19.67 5.64 -13.00
CA GLY A 253 19.10 5.60 -11.65
C GLY A 253 17.72 4.92 -11.56
N LEU A 254 17.35 4.12 -12.57
CA LEU A 254 16.04 3.46 -12.65
C LEU A 254 16.00 2.22 -11.74
N SER A 255 15.80 2.47 -10.44
CA SER A 255 15.59 1.42 -9.44
C SER A 255 14.12 0.98 -9.38
N CYS A 256 13.88 -0.30 -9.05
CA CYS A 256 12.52 -0.86 -8.94
C CYS A 256 12.18 -1.31 -7.51
N PRO A 257 12.14 -0.40 -6.53
CA PRO A 257 11.95 -0.75 -5.14
C PRO A 257 10.64 -1.52 -4.93
N ASN A 258 9.54 -1.06 -5.56
CA ASN A 258 8.26 -1.74 -5.46
C ASN A 258 8.33 -3.21 -5.94
N VAL A 259 8.99 -3.48 -7.06
CA VAL A 259 9.14 -4.86 -7.58
C VAL A 259 9.92 -5.72 -6.59
N HIS A 260 11.04 -5.23 -6.05
CA HIS A 260 11.79 -5.94 -5.02
C HIS A 260 10.96 -6.22 -3.78
N GLY A 261 10.18 -5.25 -3.31
CA GLY A 261 9.28 -5.42 -2.16
C GLY A 261 8.16 -6.44 -2.43
N TYR A 262 7.64 -6.52 -3.65
CA TYR A 262 6.66 -7.53 -4.03
C TYR A 262 7.27 -8.93 -4.09
N THR A 263 8.46 -9.09 -4.69
CA THR A 263 9.18 -10.36 -4.75
C THR A 263 9.56 -10.84 -3.35
N ALA A 264 10.12 -9.96 -2.51
CA ALA A 264 10.52 -10.32 -1.15
C ALA A 264 9.32 -10.73 -0.27
N ALA A 265 8.18 -10.04 -0.40
CA ALA A 265 6.95 -10.44 0.27
C ALA A 265 6.48 -11.83 -0.20
N SER A 266 6.51 -12.11 -1.50
CA SER A 266 6.11 -13.42 -2.04
C SER A 266 7.00 -14.56 -1.53
N THR A 267 8.30 -14.30 -1.33
CA THR A 267 9.23 -15.27 -0.73
C THR A 267 8.89 -15.56 0.72
N ILE A 268 8.63 -14.51 1.53
CA ILE A 268 8.30 -14.68 2.96
C ILE A 268 6.97 -15.42 3.14
N TRP A 269 5.91 -14.97 2.47
CA TRP A 269 4.57 -15.49 2.70
C TRP A 269 4.22 -16.72 1.86
N GLY A 270 4.87 -16.88 0.70
CA GLY A 270 4.59 -17.99 -0.23
C GLY A 270 5.61 -19.12 -0.15
N LEU A 271 6.92 -18.80 -0.24
CA LEU A 271 7.97 -19.82 -0.26
C LEU A 271 8.28 -20.36 1.14
N ILE A 272 8.62 -19.49 2.10
CA ILE A 272 8.84 -19.89 3.50
C ILE A 272 7.50 -20.32 4.12
N GLY A 273 6.44 -19.58 3.81
CA GLY A 273 5.10 -19.89 4.25
C GLY A 273 4.84 -19.49 5.70
N PRO A 274 3.57 -19.25 6.04
CA PRO A 274 3.19 -18.74 7.35
C PRO A 274 3.32 -19.79 8.47
N ALA A 275 3.27 -21.09 8.16
CA ALA A 275 3.43 -22.15 9.15
C ALA A 275 4.77 -22.09 9.90
N HIS A 276 5.85 -21.70 9.21
CA HIS A 276 7.18 -21.59 9.82
C HIS A 276 7.35 -20.33 10.68
N LEU A 277 6.58 -19.28 10.40
CA LEU A 277 6.66 -17.99 11.10
C LEU A 277 5.64 -17.84 12.23
N PHE A 278 4.42 -18.31 12.00
CA PHE A 278 3.24 -18.14 12.85
C PHE A 278 2.68 -19.44 13.43
N GLY A 279 3.31 -20.60 13.15
CA GLY A 279 2.93 -21.88 13.75
C GLY A 279 3.05 -21.87 15.28
N THR A 280 2.40 -22.83 15.93
CA THR A 280 2.45 -22.98 17.40
C THR A 280 3.90 -23.11 17.89
N GLY A 281 4.31 -22.24 18.83
CA GLY A 281 5.67 -22.22 19.36
C GLY A 281 6.70 -21.48 18.50
N LYS A 282 6.32 -20.86 17.36
CA LYS A 282 7.21 -20.06 16.52
C LYS A 282 7.18 -18.56 16.90
N MET A 283 8.23 -17.83 16.52
CA MET A 283 8.54 -16.47 17.00
C MET A 283 7.40 -15.45 16.81
N TYR A 284 6.65 -15.52 15.71
CA TYR A 284 5.59 -14.56 15.41
C TYR A 284 4.18 -15.06 15.74
N HIS A 285 4.03 -16.22 16.38
CA HIS A 285 2.72 -16.75 16.75
C HIS A 285 1.90 -15.77 17.60
N SER A 286 2.55 -15.06 18.51
CA SER A 286 1.93 -14.06 19.40
C SER A 286 1.26 -12.89 18.65
N VAL A 287 1.70 -12.63 17.41
CA VAL A 287 1.20 -11.52 16.59
C VAL A 287 -0.23 -11.79 16.09
N LEU A 288 -0.62 -13.06 15.90
CA LEU A 288 -1.97 -13.41 15.44
C LEU A 288 -3.06 -13.01 16.46
N TYR A 289 -2.75 -13.03 17.76
CA TYR A 289 -3.69 -12.64 18.82
C TYR A 289 -4.10 -11.17 18.76
N TRP A 290 -3.36 -10.31 18.05
CA TRP A 290 -3.73 -8.91 17.84
C TRP A 290 -4.98 -8.71 17.00
N MET A 291 -5.47 -9.76 16.35
CA MET A 291 -6.78 -9.80 15.73
C MET A 291 -7.93 -9.68 16.75
N ILE A 292 -7.73 -10.13 17.99
CA ILE A 292 -8.75 -10.05 19.07
C ILE A 292 -8.95 -8.60 19.53
N PRO A 293 -7.92 -7.84 19.97
CA PRO A 293 -8.08 -6.41 20.24
C PRO A 293 -8.67 -5.63 19.07
N GLY A 294 -8.30 -6.00 17.83
CA GLY A 294 -8.88 -5.43 16.62
C GLY A 294 -10.40 -5.58 16.55
N ALA A 295 -10.94 -6.74 16.93
CA ALA A 295 -12.37 -6.98 16.98
C ALA A 295 -13.04 -6.30 18.19
N VAL A 296 -12.39 -6.32 19.36
CA VAL A 296 -12.95 -5.84 20.64
C VAL A 296 -13.01 -4.30 20.70
N LEU A 297 -12.01 -3.59 20.17
CA LEU A 297 -11.94 -2.13 20.27
C LEU A 297 -13.15 -1.42 19.62
N PRO A 298 -13.60 -1.76 18.39
CA PRO A 298 -14.82 -1.20 17.82
C PRO A 298 -16.08 -1.56 18.60
N CYS A 299 -16.15 -2.75 19.21
CA CYS A 299 -17.26 -3.13 20.09
C CYS A 299 -17.32 -2.21 21.32
N ALA A 300 -16.17 -1.93 21.93
CA ALA A 300 -16.07 -1.03 23.08
C ALA A 300 -16.46 0.40 22.71
N THR A 301 -15.97 0.94 21.59
CA THR A 301 -16.35 2.29 21.15
C THR A 301 -17.82 2.38 20.74
N TRP A 302 -18.38 1.33 20.15
CA TRP A 302 -19.80 1.28 19.82
C TRP A 302 -20.68 1.28 21.07
N TYR A 303 -20.31 0.50 22.09
CA TYR A 303 -21.01 0.49 23.37
C TYR A 303 -20.91 1.85 24.08
N LEU A 304 -19.71 2.44 24.14
CA LEU A 304 -19.50 3.77 24.71
C LEU A 304 -20.32 4.85 23.98
N ARG A 305 -20.41 4.78 22.65
CA ARG A 305 -21.23 5.70 21.85
C ARG A 305 -22.72 5.60 22.18
N ARG A 306 -23.23 4.39 22.47
CA ARG A 306 -24.62 4.20 22.91
C ARG A 306 -24.87 4.71 24.33
N ARG A 307 -23.88 4.61 25.22
CA ARG A 307 -24.02 5.02 26.62
C ARG A 307 -23.78 6.52 26.85
N TYR A 308 -22.83 7.12 26.13
CA TYR A 308 -22.34 8.49 26.32
C TYR A 308 -22.26 9.23 24.99
N THR A 309 -23.40 9.78 24.53
CA THR A 309 -23.54 10.42 23.20
C THR A 309 -22.73 11.70 23.00
N THR A 310 -22.32 12.38 24.08
CA THR A 310 -21.64 13.69 24.03
C THR A 310 -20.13 13.64 24.29
N SER A 311 -19.58 12.47 24.61
CA SER A 311 -18.14 12.34 24.91
C SER A 311 -17.30 12.34 23.62
N TRP A 312 -16.11 12.94 23.65
CA TRP A 312 -15.17 12.89 22.52
C TRP A 312 -14.80 11.44 22.13
N LEU A 313 -14.84 10.52 23.10
CA LEU A 313 -14.62 9.08 22.91
C LEU A 313 -15.70 8.43 22.04
N ALA A 314 -16.94 8.93 22.07
CA ALA A 314 -18.02 8.44 21.21
C ALA A 314 -17.84 8.80 19.72
N SER A 315 -17.00 9.79 19.43
CA SER A 315 -16.64 10.23 18.07
C SER A 315 -15.38 9.53 17.52
N LEU A 316 -14.78 8.61 18.28
CA LEU A 316 -13.56 7.92 17.87
C LEU A 316 -13.87 6.81 16.88
N ASN A 317 -13.27 6.89 15.68
CA ASN A 317 -13.31 5.84 14.67
C ASN A 317 -12.04 4.98 14.80
N VAL A 318 -12.18 3.77 15.34
CA VAL A 318 -11.07 2.85 15.61
C VAL A 318 -10.33 2.44 14.33
N PRO A 319 -11.01 2.00 13.24
CA PRO A 319 -10.35 1.78 11.96
C PRO A 319 -9.49 2.96 11.49
N ALA A 320 -10.01 4.19 11.57
CA ALA A 320 -9.27 5.38 11.16
C ALA A 320 -7.97 5.58 11.96
N ALA A 321 -8.02 5.38 13.27
CA ALA A 321 -6.85 5.47 14.14
C ALA A 321 -5.78 4.39 13.81
N LEU A 322 -6.23 3.17 13.49
CA LEU A 322 -5.33 2.08 13.13
C LEU A 322 -4.68 2.30 11.74
N ILE A 323 -5.43 2.82 10.77
CA ILE A 323 -4.91 3.12 9.41
C ILE A 323 -3.70 4.03 9.48
N GLY A 324 -3.81 5.15 10.21
CA GLY A 324 -2.74 6.15 10.31
C GLY A 324 -1.42 5.57 10.80
N SER A 325 -1.47 4.56 11.68
CA SER A 325 -0.28 3.96 12.29
C SER A 325 0.36 2.81 11.48
N ILE A 326 -0.27 2.31 10.42
CA ILE A 326 0.25 1.19 9.60
C ILE A 326 1.44 1.59 8.73
N TYR A 327 1.57 2.88 8.42
CA TYR A 327 2.63 3.43 7.59
C TYR A 327 3.91 3.75 8.35
N ILE A 328 3.95 3.48 9.66
CA ILE A 328 5.17 3.54 10.48
C ILE A 328 5.81 2.14 10.50
N PRO A 329 7.00 1.92 9.90
CA PRO A 329 7.63 2.58 8.72
C PRO A 329 6.97 2.13 7.39
N PRO A 330 7.08 2.83 6.23
CA PRO A 330 8.19 3.67 5.77
C PRO A 330 8.09 5.19 6.02
N LEU A 331 6.93 5.71 6.44
CA LEU A 331 6.83 7.14 6.73
C LEU A 331 7.64 7.45 8.00
N THR A 332 8.60 8.35 7.86
CA THR A 332 9.42 8.86 8.96
C THR A 332 8.65 9.89 9.78
N GLY A 333 9.16 10.24 10.97
CA GLY A 333 8.50 11.18 11.87
C GLY A 333 8.18 12.53 11.21
N ILE A 334 9.03 12.99 10.28
CA ILE A 334 8.82 14.26 9.57
C ILE A 334 7.61 14.22 8.63
N ASN A 335 7.29 13.05 8.05
CA ASN A 335 6.11 12.91 7.20
C ASN A 335 4.82 12.99 8.02
N TYR A 336 4.83 12.43 9.23
CA TYR A 336 3.68 12.50 10.14
C TYR A 336 3.53 13.89 10.76
N SER A 337 4.63 14.52 11.19
CA SER A 337 4.58 15.85 11.77
C SER A 337 4.17 16.90 10.74
N SER A 338 4.67 16.83 9.50
CA SER A 338 4.25 17.73 8.42
C SER A 338 2.77 17.56 8.07
N ALA A 339 2.29 16.31 7.93
CA ALA A 339 0.88 16.03 7.70
C ALA A 339 -0.01 16.55 8.84
N PHE A 340 0.45 16.41 10.10
CA PHE A 340 -0.27 16.93 11.26
C PHE A 340 -0.32 18.46 11.27
N VAL A 341 0.79 19.14 10.96
CA VAL A 341 0.86 20.61 10.89
C VAL A 341 -0.06 21.14 9.79
N VAL A 342 0.02 20.58 8.58
CA VAL A 342 -0.85 20.97 7.45
C VAL A 342 -2.31 20.69 7.80
N GLY A 343 -2.61 19.50 8.34
CA GLY A 343 -3.94 19.13 8.82
C GLY A 343 -4.47 20.11 9.86
N PHE A 344 -3.66 20.49 10.85
CA PHE A 344 -4.03 21.46 11.88
C PHE A 344 -4.33 22.85 11.29
N ILE A 345 -3.46 23.35 10.40
CA ILE A 345 -3.65 24.66 9.77
C ILE A 345 -4.96 24.69 8.95
N PHE A 346 -5.17 23.72 8.06
CA PHE A 346 -6.30 23.76 7.15
C PHE A 346 -7.61 23.25 7.78
N GLN A 347 -7.57 22.16 8.56
CA GLN A 347 -8.77 21.54 9.12
C GLN A 347 -9.22 22.13 10.46
N TYR A 348 -8.29 22.64 11.27
CA TYR A 348 -8.63 23.22 12.58
C TYR A 348 -8.62 24.76 12.54
N PHE A 349 -7.49 25.37 12.18
CA PHE A 349 -7.35 26.83 12.25
C PHE A 349 -8.20 27.55 11.18
N LEU A 350 -8.01 27.20 9.91
CA LEU A 350 -8.63 27.90 8.79
C LEU A 350 -10.14 27.62 8.69
N ARG A 351 -10.54 26.37 8.90
CA ARG A 351 -11.96 25.97 8.95
C ARG A 351 -12.75 26.70 10.04
N ARG A 352 -12.14 27.02 11.19
CA ARG A 352 -12.79 27.77 12.28
C ARG A 352 -12.76 29.28 12.07
N ARG A 353 -11.65 29.83 11.57
CA ARG A 353 -11.47 31.28 11.42
C ARG A 353 -12.11 31.86 10.14
N ARG A 354 -12.11 31.11 9.04
CA ARG A 354 -12.58 31.55 7.71
C ARG A 354 -13.33 30.41 6.99
N PRO A 355 -14.52 30.02 7.48
CA PRO A 355 -15.27 28.88 6.93
C PRO A 355 -15.66 29.08 5.47
N GLU A 356 -15.98 30.31 5.04
CA GLU A 356 -16.37 30.63 3.65
C GLU A 356 -15.23 30.43 2.66
N TRP A 357 -14.00 30.83 3.04
CA TRP A 357 -12.84 30.58 2.20
C TRP A 357 -12.54 29.09 2.13
N TRP A 358 -12.61 28.40 3.28
CA TRP A 358 -12.33 26.98 3.37
C TRP A 358 -13.28 26.15 2.52
N SER A 359 -14.60 26.41 2.57
CA SER A 359 -15.58 25.64 1.79
C SER A 359 -15.42 25.85 0.28
N LYS A 360 -15.03 27.04 -0.16
CA LYS A 360 -14.91 27.39 -1.58
C LYS A 360 -13.57 26.98 -2.20
N TYR A 361 -12.46 27.16 -1.49
CA TYR A 361 -11.12 27.08 -2.09
C TYR A 361 -10.26 25.92 -1.60
N ASN A 362 -10.55 25.31 -0.44
CA ASN A 362 -9.65 24.31 0.15
C ASN A 362 -9.45 23.09 -0.76
N TYR A 363 -10.53 22.56 -1.35
CA TYR A 363 -10.44 21.42 -2.27
C TYR A 363 -9.76 21.80 -3.59
N LEU A 364 -9.98 23.01 -4.10
CA LEU A 364 -9.31 23.51 -5.31
C LEU A 364 -7.81 23.68 -5.09
N LEU A 365 -7.41 24.22 -3.92
CA LEU A 365 -6.01 24.34 -3.54
C LEU A 365 -5.34 22.97 -3.42
N SER A 366 -6.01 22.00 -2.77
CA SER A 366 -5.51 20.63 -2.67
C SER A 366 -5.26 20.02 -4.05
N GLY A 367 -6.25 20.12 -4.96
CA GLY A 367 -6.09 19.62 -6.34
C GLY A 367 -4.98 20.33 -7.11
N GLY A 368 -4.82 21.64 -6.90
CA GLY A 368 -3.72 22.41 -7.49
C GLY A 368 -2.33 21.99 -7.00
N LEU A 369 -2.19 21.69 -5.70
CA LEU A 369 -0.93 21.20 -5.11
C LEU A 369 -0.56 19.81 -5.64
N ASP A 370 -1.53 18.90 -5.76
CA ASP A 370 -1.30 17.54 -6.27
C ASP A 370 -0.90 17.55 -7.76
N ALA A 371 -1.63 18.31 -8.58
CA ALA A 371 -1.32 18.48 -10.00
C ALA A 371 0.02 19.20 -10.19
N GLY A 372 0.27 20.28 -9.44
CA GLY A 372 1.52 21.03 -9.49
C GLY A 372 2.73 20.17 -9.16
N THR A 373 2.65 19.36 -8.10
CA THR A 373 3.74 18.44 -7.71
C THR A 373 4.01 17.42 -8.82
N SER A 374 2.97 16.87 -9.43
CA SER A 374 3.11 15.89 -10.51
C SER A 374 3.75 16.50 -11.77
N ILE A 375 3.32 17.70 -12.17
CA ILE A 375 3.88 18.43 -13.32
C ILE A 375 5.34 18.79 -13.05
N CYS A 376 5.65 19.33 -11.86
CA CYS A 376 7.02 19.63 -11.45
C CYS A 376 7.91 18.39 -11.50
N GLY A 377 7.41 17.23 -11.05
CA GLY A 377 8.13 15.96 -11.13
C GLY A 377 8.49 15.55 -12.56
N VAL A 378 7.56 15.69 -13.51
CA VAL A 378 7.82 15.42 -14.94
C VAL A 378 8.84 16.38 -15.51
N VAL A 379 8.73 17.67 -15.20
CA VAL A 379 9.68 18.69 -15.67
C VAL A 379 11.08 18.39 -15.12
N ILE A 380 11.22 18.12 -13.82
CA ILE A 380 12.49 17.75 -13.19
C ILE A 380 13.06 16.48 -13.84
N PHE A 381 12.23 15.47 -14.09
CA PHE A 381 12.66 14.24 -14.75
C PHE A 381 13.23 14.49 -16.15
N LEU A 382 12.51 15.24 -16.99
CA LEU A 382 12.92 15.52 -18.36
C LEU A 382 14.09 16.51 -18.48
N THR A 383 14.24 17.43 -17.53
CA THR A 383 15.24 18.52 -17.62
C THR A 383 16.51 18.27 -16.81
N LEU A 384 16.45 17.52 -15.70
CA LEU A 384 17.59 17.31 -14.81
C LEU A 384 18.04 15.83 -14.77
N LEU A 385 17.10 14.88 -14.64
CA LEU A 385 17.44 13.46 -14.44
C LEU A 385 17.77 12.73 -15.75
N LEU A 386 17.04 12.98 -16.83
CA LEU A 386 17.25 12.31 -18.12
C LEU A 386 18.49 12.82 -18.91
N PRO A 387 18.76 14.15 -19.01
CA PRO A 387 19.89 14.62 -19.80
C PRO A 387 21.26 14.33 -19.13
N LYS A 388 22.26 14.00 -19.95
CA LYS A 388 23.65 13.67 -19.54
C LYS A 388 23.75 12.55 -18.47
N ASN A 389 23.02 11.45 -18.64
CA ASN A 389 23.10 10.28 -17.75
C ASN A 389 22.90 10.63 -16.25
N GLY A 390 22.02 11.58 -15.93
CA GLY A 390 21.72 11.97 -14.55
C GLY A 390 22.78 12.80 -13.84
N GLN A 391 23.80 13.31 -14.54
CA GLN A 391 24.86 14.14 -13.95
C GLN A 391 24.43 15.59 -13.67
N LEU A 392 23.30 16.05 -14.22
CA LEU A 392 22.82 17.41 -14.01
C LEU A 392 22.02 17.51 -12.71
N THR A 393 22.71 17.44 -11.58
CA THR A 393 22.11 17.62 -10.25
C THR A 393 22.27 19.06 -9.78
N LEU A 394 21.17 19.74 -9.45
CA LEU A 394 21.21 21.01 -8.75
C LEU A 394 21.61 20.75 -7.29
N ASP A 395 22.80 21.15 -6.87
CA ASP A 395 23.18 21.07 -5.46
C ASP A 395 22.57 22.26 -4.70
N TRP A 396 21.66 21.97 -3.79
CA TRP A 396 21.04 22.95 -2.92
C TRP A 396 20.72 22.31 -1.57
N TRP A 397 20.49 23.13 -0.56
CA TRP A 397 20.28 22.67 0.81
C TRP A 397 19.22 21.56 0.94
N GLY A 398 18.11 21.63 0.19
CA GLY A 398 17.05 20.62 0.25
C GLY A 398 17.45 19.24 -0.26
N ASN A 399 18.45 19.16 -1.14
CA ASN A 399 18.97 17.88 -1.66
C ASN A 399 19.98 17.21 -0.71
N THR A 400 20.57 17.96 0.22
CA THR A 400 21.64 17.45 1.09
C THR A 400 21.25 17.37 2.56
N VAL A 401 20.27 18.18 3.01
CA VAL A 401 19.92 18.26 4.44
C VAL A 401 19.38 16.95 4.99
N TYR A 402 18.56 16.23 4.21
CA TYR A 402 17.98 14.96 4.67
C TYR A 402 19.08 13.92 4.93
N MET A 403 20.20 13.98 4.20
CA MET A 403 21.32 13.06 4.37
C MET A 403 22.07 13.23 5.70
N LYS A 404 21.92 14.39 6.37
CA LYS A 404 22.55 14.67 7.67
C LYS A 404 21.70 14.21 8.86
N THR A 405 20.55 13.60 8.61
CA THR A 405 19.63 13.19 9.68
C THR A 405 19.97 11.80 10.22
N ALA A 406 19.64 11.57 11.50
CA ALA A 406 19.72 10.26 12.15
C ALA A 406 18.95 9.17 11.38
N ASP A 407 17.80 9.56 10.78
CA ASP A 407 16.97 8.68 9.95
C ASP A 407 17.70 8.23 8.68
N TRP A 408 18.45 9.11 8.03
CA TRP A 408 19.26 8.76 6.85
C TRP A 408 20.49 7.94 7.20
N LEU A 409 21.19 8.33 8.26
CA LEU A 409 22.39 7.63 8.75
C LEU A 409 22.06 6.27 9.40
N GLY A 410 20.77 5.96 9.59
CA GLY A 410 20.32 4.72 10.20
C GLY A 410 20.82 4.55 11.64
N THR A 411 21.04 5.65 12.36
CA THR A 411 21.65 5.59 13.69
C THR A 411 20.73 4.84 14.66
N PRO A 412 21.22 3.76 15.30
CA PRO A 412 20.36 2.95 16.15
C PRO A 412 20.07 3.69 17.45
N PHE A 413 18.79 3.72 17.86
CA PHE A 413 18.37 4.32 19.13
C PHE A 413 18.96 3.60 20.35
N LYS A 414 19.26 2.30 20.22
CA LYS A 414 19.93 1.49 21.24
C LYS A 414 21.13 0.78 20.64
N THR A 415 22.24 0.74 21.37
CA THR A 415 23.36 -0.11 21.00
C THR A 415 22.96 -1.58 21.15
N PRO A 416 23.28 -2.43 20.18
CA PRO A 416 22.98 -3.86 20.25
C PRO A 416 23.86 -4.53 21.31
N PRO A 417 23.35 -5.54 22.04
CA PRO A 417 24.17 -6.33 22.93
C PRO A 417 25.24 -7.10 22.13
N PRO A 418 26.42 -7.35 22.73
CA PRO A 418 27.55 -7.99 22.04
C PRO A 418 27.23 -9.41 21.56
N GLU A 419 26.30 -10.10 22.21
CA GLU A 419 25.84 -11.46 21.87
C GLU A 419 24.91 -11.50 20.64
N GLY A 420 24.45 -10.33 20.17
CA GLY A 420 23.52 -10.24 19.07
C GLY A 420 22.06 -10.45 19.45
N PHE A 421 21.22 -10.70 18.44
CA PHE A 421 19.78 -10.83 18.62
C PHE A 421 19.25 -12.07 17.87
N GLY A 422 18.31 -12.77 18.51
CA GLY A 422 17.72 -14.02 18.05
C GLY A 422 18.19 -15.22 18.89
N PRO A 423 17.48 -16.35 18.83
CA PRO A 423 17.92 -17.57 19.48
C PRO A 423 19.22 -18.07 18.84
N THR A 424 20.14 -18.57 19.67
CA THR A 424 21.42 -19.15 19.22
C THR A 424 21.22 -20.47 18.45
N THR A 425 20.04 -21.07 18.57
CA THR A 425 19.64 -22.28 17.86
C THR A 425 18.28 -22.08 17.20
N TRP A 426 18.17 -22.43 15.92
CA TRP A 426 16.92 -22.42 15.17
C TRP A 426 16.47 -23.87 14.98
N SER A 427 15.26 -24.20 15.42
CA SER A 427 14.64 -25.54 15.27
C SER A 427 13.48 -25.55 14.31
#